data_AF-A0A4S8P6I8-F1
#
_entry.id   AF-A0A4S8P6I8-F1
#
_cell.length_a   1.000
_cell.length_b   1.000
_cell.length_c   1.000
_cell.angle_alpha   90.00
_cell.angle_beta   90.00
_cell.angle_gamma   90.00
#
_symmetry.space_group_name_H-M   'P 1'
#
loop_
_entity.id
_entity.type
_entity.pdbx_description
1 polymer ?
#
loop_
_entity_poly.entity_id
_entity_poly.type
_entity_poly.pdbx_seq_one_letter_code
_entity_poly.pdbx_strand_id
1 'polypeptide(L)'
;MIACASVTSPIRTYGPLEQSRNGWASAALAIGRPAVDLAAQGPGAAPVTMSNHSHHEDWFELLTRPLWGLAAAETVPDEVWAALRDALARALDPQDPWYVGDPAQGGQRMVEAAAVGWGLALAPERLWEPLGPKAKDNVAAWLS
;
A
#
# COMPACT_ATOMS: atom_id res chain seq x y z
N MET A 1 -27.81 -20.62 -2.76
CA MET A 1 -26.96 -20.43 -3.95
C MET A 1 -26.03 -19.28 -3.66
N ILE A 2 -24.72 -19.52 -3.53
CA ILE A 2 -23.75 -18.42 -3.57
C ILE A 2 -23.66 -18.04 -5.04
N ALA A 3 -24.16 -16.86 -5.40
CA ALA A 3 -23.97 -16.33 -6.74
C ALA A 3 -22.46 -16.07 -6.90
N CYS A 4 -21.77 -16.93 -7.64
CA CYS A 4 -20.43 -16.59 -8.11
C CYS A 4 -20.58 -15.35 -8.98
N ALA A 5 -20.12 -14.19 -8.48
CA ALA A 5 -19.95 -13.01 -9.30
C ALA A 5 -19.16 -13.43 -10.55
N SER A 6 -19.59 -12.98 -11.73
CA SER A 6 -18.89 -13.30 -12.97
C SER A 6 -17.44 -12.83 -12.84
N VAL A 7 -16.51 -13.77 -12.75
CA VAL A 7 -15.08 -13.44 -12.71
C VAL A 7 -14.74 -12.84 -14.06
N THR A 8 -14.55 -11.52 -14.07
CA THR A 8 -14.28 -10.75 -15.27
C THR A 8 -12.77 -10.56 -15.33
N SER A 9 -12.13 -11.07 -16.39
CA SER A 9 -10.68 -10.92 -16.56
C SER A 9 -10.28 -9.44 -16.58
N PRO A 10 -9.08 -9.06 -16.12
CA PRO A 10 -8.60 -7.67 -16.18
C PRO A 10 -8.78 -7.02 -17.55
N ILE A 11 -8.51 -7.75 -18.64
CA ILE A 11 -8.69 -7.25 -20.02
C ILE A 11 -10.15 -6.93 -20.39
N ARG A 12 -11.13 -7.63 -19.77
CA ARG A 12 -12.56 -7.36 -19.97
C ARG A 12 -13.03 -6.18 -19.14
N THR A 13 -12.46 -6.00 -17.95
CA THR A 13 -12.82 -4.90 -17.04
C THR A 13 -12.18 -3.57 -17.49
N TYR A 14 -10.91 -3.61 -17.90
CA TYR A 14 -10.10 -2.41 -18.15
C TYR A 14 -9.70 -2.22 -19.62
N GLY A 15 -10.03 -3.16 -20.50
CA GLY A 15 -9.54 -3.15 -21.88
C GLY A 15 -8.10 -3.65 -22.02
N PRO A 16 -7.55 -3.65 -23.25
CA PRO A 16 -6.15 -3.99 -23.48
C PRO A 16 -5.21 -2.95 -22.87
N LEU A 17 -4.08 -3.41 -22.33
CA LEU A 17 -3.03 -2.52 -21.84
C LEU A 17 -2.40 -1.74 -22.98
N GLU A 18 -2.39 -0.41 -22.87
CA GLU A 18 -1.56 0.45 -23.70
C GLU A 18 -0.09 0.25 -23.31
N GLN A 19 0.75 -0.18 -24.26
CA GLN A 19 2.17 -0.47 -24.02
C GLN A 19 3.03 0.81 -24.01
N SER A 20 2.64 1.78 -23.18
CA SER A 20 3.32 3.05 -22.97
C SER A 20 3.53 3.28 -21.46
N ARG A 21 4.41 4.22 -21.09
CA ARG A 21 4.59 4.61 -19.68
C ARG A 21 3.26 4.99 -19.03
N ASN A 22 2.44 5.75 -19.75
CA ASN A 22 1.13 6.22 -19.27
C ASN A 22 0.11 5.07 -19.16
N GLY A 23 0.17 4.11 -20.08
CA GLY A 23 -0.64 2.90 -20.01
C GLY A 23 -0.30 2.04 -18.79
N TRP A 24 1.00 1.84 -18.51
CA TRP A 24 1.46 1.13 -17.31
C TRP A 24 1.13 1.88 -16.01
N ALA A 25 1.25 3.21 -16.00
CA ALA A 25 0.83 4.05 -14.87
C ALA A 25 -0.67 3.93 -14.60
N SER A 26 -1.49 3.98 -15.65
CA SER A 26 -2.95 3.83 -15.56
C SER A 26 -3.34 2.44 -15.05
N ALA A 27 -2.64 1.39 -15.52
CA ALA A 27 -2.86 0.02 -15.04
C ALA A 27 -2.45 -0.15 -13.57
N ALA A 28 -1.31 0.44 -13.15
CA ALA A 28 -0.88 0.43 -11.76
C ALA A 28 -1.92 1.11 -10.85
N LEU A 29 -2.47 2.25 -11.28
CA LEU A 29 -3.56 2.91 -10.55
C LEU A 29 -4.83 2.06 -10.50
N ALA A 30 -5.26 1.50 -11.63
CA ALA A 30 -6.48 0.69 -11.69
C ALA A 30 -6.42 -0.56 -10.80
N ILE A 31 -5.25 -1.20 -10.70
CA ILE A 31 -5.04 -2.40 -9.88
C ILE A 31 -4.74 -2.03 -8.42
N GLY A 32 -3.98 -0.95 -8.18
CA GLY A 32 -3.55 -0.53 -6.85
C GLY A 32 -4.63 0.19 -6.05
N ARG A 33 -5.48 0.99 -6.69
CA ARG A 33 -6.49 1.80 -5.99
C ARG A 33 -7.42 0.98 -5.09
N PRO A 34 -8.02 -0.14 -5.54
CA PRO A 34 -8.87 -0.96 -4.68
C PRO A 34 -8.14 -1.52 -3.45
N ALA A 35 -6.85 -1.85 -3.59
CA ALA A 35 -6.03 -2.31 -2.47
C ALA A 35 -5.78 -1.19 -1.45
N VAL A 36 -5.47 0.03 -1.91
CA VAL A 36 -5.31 1.21 -1.05
C VAL A 36 -6.62 1.54 -0.32
N ASP A 37 -7.75 1.55 -1.03
CA ASP A 37 -9.06 1.87 -0.44
C ASP A 37 -9.48 0.82 0.61
N LEU A 38 -9.12 -0.45 0.41
CA LEU A 38 -9.37 -1.51 1.39
C LEU A 38 -8.42 -1.41 2.59
N ALA A 39 -7.12 -1.22 2.34
CA ALA A 39 -6.12 -1.09 3.40
C ALA A 39 -6.38 0.12 4.31
N ALA A 40 -6.88 1.23 3.75
CA ALA A 40 -7.24 2.45 4.48
C ALA A 40 -8.40 2.27 5.48
N GLN A 41 -9.17 1.18 5.37
CA GLN A 41 -10.20 0.82 6.35
C GLN A 41 -9.60 0.15 7.61
N GLY A 42 -8.31 -0.19 7.57
CA GLY A 42 -7.55 -0.77 8.67
C GLY A 42 -7.41 -2.29 8.60
N PRO A 43 -6.58 -2.88 9.49
CA PRO A 43 -6.26 -4.30 9.44
C PRO A 43 -7.49 -5.20 9.56
N GLY A 44 -8.49 -4.84 10.38
CA GLY A 44 -9.71 -5.64 10.53
C GLY A 44 -10.61 -5.72 9.29
N ALA A 45 -10.38 -4.89 8.27
CA ALA A 45 -11.08 -4.98 6.99
C ALA A 45 -10.41 -5.97 6.01
N ALA A 46 -9.18 -6.43 6.31
CA ALA A 46 -8.48 -7.39 5.47
C ALA A 46 -9.27 -8.72 5.46
N PRO A 47 -9.67 -9.22 4.28
CA PRO A 47 -10.62 -10.32 4.19
C PRO A 47 -10.00 -11.70 4.48
N VAL A 48 -8.67 -11.79 4.48
CA VAL A 48 -7.93 -13.05 4.53
C VAL A 48 -6.68 -12.88 5.39
N THR A 49 -6.35 -13.93 6.13
CA THR A 49 -5.02 -14.15 6.70
C THR A 49 -4.38 -15.32 5.97
N MET A 50 -3.20 -15.12 5.38
CA MET A 50 -2.43 -16.13 4.70
C MET A 50 -1.82 -17.10 5.72
N SER A 51 -1.66 -18.37 5.36
CA SER A 51 -1.26 -19.43 6.32
C SER A 51 0.14 -19.27 6.91
N ASN A 52 0.99 -18.43 6.32
CA ASN A 52 2.40 -18.25 6.69
C ASN A 52 2.74 -16.84 7.19
N HIS A 53 1.75 -15.96 7.36
CA HIS A 53 1.95 -14.60 7.86
C HIS A 53 0.92 -14.26 8.95
N SER A 54 1.24 -13.26 9.76
CA SER A 54 0.24 -12.65 10.64
C SER A 54 -0.74 -11.80 9.83
N HIS A 55 -1.96 -11.65 10.35
CA HIS A 55 -2.99 -10.81 9.74
C HIS A 55 -2.52 -9.36 9.51
N HIS A 56 -1.70 -8.82 10.41
CA HIS A 56 -1.11 -7.49 10.26
C HIS A 56 -0.07 -7.44 9.13
N GLU A 57 0.70 -8.50 8.92
CA GLU A 57 1.66 -8.57 7.79
C GLU A 57 0.93 -8.63 6.45
N ASP A 58 -0.13 -9.42 6.34
CA ASP A 58 -0.93 -9.50 5.11
C ASP A 58 -1.63 -8.17 4.78
N TRP A 59 -2.18 -7.50 5.81
CA TRP A 59 -2.74 -6.17 5.65
C TRP A 59 -1.67 -5.15 5.24
N PHE A 60 -0.48 -5.22 5.84
CA PHE A 60 0.59 -4.29 5.51
C PHE A 60 1.10 -4.50 4.08
N GLU A 61 1.21 -5.75 3.63
CA GLU A 61 1.50 -6.09 2.23
C GLU A 61 0.47 -5.47 1.27
N LEU A 62 -0.82 -5.57 1.59
CA LEU A 62 -1.90 -4.95 0.82
C LEU A 62 -1.74 -3.42 0.76
N LEU A 63 -1.31 -2.79 1.86
CA LEU A 63 -1.07 -1.35 1.95
C LEU A 63 0.15 -0.89 1.16
N THR A 64 1.28 -1.61 1.25
CA THR A 64 2.59 -1.13 0.77
C THR A 64 2.89 -1.52 -0.66
N ARG A 65 2.46 -2.69 -1.14
CA ARG A 65 2.78 -3.13 -2.52
C ARG A 65 2.28 -2.22 -3.64
N PRO A 66 1.13 -1.52 -3.51
CA PRO A 66 0.75 -0.49 -4.48
C PRO A 66 1.83 0.58 -4.71
N LEU A 67 2.69 0.87 -3.72
CA LEU A 67 3.76 1.87 -3.85
C LEU A 67 4.74 1.59 -4.99
N TRP A 68 4.98 0.32 -5.33
CA TRP A 68 5.88 -0.04 -6.43
C TRP A 68 5.45 0.59 -7.76
N GLY A 69 4.14 0.56 -8.05
CA GLY A 69 3.58 1.13 -9.27
C GLY A 69 3.19 2.59 -9.14
N LEU A 70 2.55 2.96 -8.03
CA LEU A 70 2.00 4.30 -7.82
C LEU A 70 3.10 5.37 -7.72
N ALA A 71 4.23 5.07 -7.06
CA ALA A 71 5.34 6.02 -6.94
C ALA A 71 6.07 6.28 -8.27
N ALA A 72 5.92 5.39 -9.26
CA ALA A 72 6.48 5.55 -10.59
C ALA A 72 5.49 6.16 -11.60
N ALA A 73 4.21 6.32 -11.21
CA ALA A 73 3.15 6.84 -12.05
C ALA A 73 3.14 8.37 -12.08
N GLU A 74 2.90 8.97 -13.25
CA GLU A 74 2.91 10.43 -13.41
C GLU A 74 1.66 11.11 -12.83
N THR A 75 0.53 10.42 -12.80
CA THR A 75 -0.73 10.97 -12.28
C THR A 75 -1.43 9.94 -11.41
N VAL A 76 -1.42 10.19 -10.11
CA VAL A 76 -2.17 9.46 -9.10
C VAL A 76 -3.00 10.49 -8.34
N PRO A 77 -4.33 10.27 -8.18
CA PRO A 77 -5.18 11.24 -7.48
C PRO A 77 -4.72 11.48 -6.04
N ASP A 78 -4.81 12.73 -5.58
CA ASP A 78 -4.33 13.14 -4.26
C ASP A 78 -5.00 12.38 -3.12
N GLU A 79 -6.25 11.96 -3.27
CA GLU A 79 -6.95 11.17 -2.27
C GLU A 79 -6.35 9.75 -2.09
N VAL A 80 -5.71 9.19 -3.13
CA VAL A 80 -4.97 7.91 -3.02
C VAL A 80 -3.71 8.11 -2.19
N TRP A 81 -3.00 9.20 -2.43
CA TRP A 81 -1.81 9.56 -1.66
C TRP A 81 -2.15 9.84 -0.21
N ALA A 82 -3.25 10.56 0.04
CA ALA A 82 -3.73 10.81 1.39
C ALA A 82 -4.07 9.51 2.12
N ALA A 83 -4.83 8.61 1.48
CA ALA A 83 -5.17 7.31 2.05
C ALA A 83 -3.93 6.46 2.37
N LEU A 84 -2.97 6.37 1.44
CA LEU A 84 -1.69 5.68 1.65
C LEU A 84 -0.91 6.26 2.82
N ARG A 85 -0.67 7.58 2.81
CA ARG A 85 0.12 8.28 3.83
C ARG A 85 -0.51 8.12 5.21
N ASP A 86 -1.81 8.33 5.32
CA ASP A 86 -2.51 8.32 6.61
C ASP A 86 -2.55 6.88 7.18
N ALA A 87 -2.75 5.87 6.34
CA ALA A 87 -2.66 4.47 6.74
C ALA A 87 -1.23 4.07 7.13
N LEU A 88 -0.20 4.49 6.37
CA LEU A 88 1.21 4.25 6.69
C LEU A 88 1.62 4.89 8.02
N ALA A 89 1.22 6.14 8.28
CA ALA A 89 1.55 6.83 9.52
C ALA A 89 1.02 6.08 10.76
N ARG A 90 -0.16 5.46 10.64
CA ARG A 90 -0.75 4.63 11.71
C ARG A 90 -0.12 3.24 11.78
N ALA A 91 0.14 2.61 10.62
CA ALA A 91 0.79 1.30 10.54
C ALA A 91 2.18 1.30 11.19
N LEU A 92 2.86 2.43 11.17
CA LEU A 92 4.23 2.59 11.65
C LEU A 92 4.33 3.29 13.02
N ASP A 93 3.21 3.57 13.70
CA ASP A 93 3.19 4.12 15.06
C ASP A 93 3.06 2.99 16.10
N PRO A 94 4.08 2.72 16.94
CA PRO A 94 4.03 1.66 17.96
C PRO A 94 2.93 1.84 19.01
N GLN A 95 2.31 3.02 19.08
CA GLN A 95 1.21 3.33 20.00
C GLN A 95 -0.17 3.26 19.34
N ASP A 96 -0.26 3.10 18.01
CA ASP A 96 -1.53 2.98 17.30
C ASP A 96 -2.00 1.52 17.27
N PRO A 97 -3.31 1.25 17.44
CA PRO A 97 -3.85 -0.11 17.28
C PRO A 97 -3.57 -0.76 15.91
N TRP A 98 -3.22 0.04 14.89
CA TRP A 98 -2.88 -0.45 13.55
C TRP A 98 -1.40 -0.76 13.39
N TYR A 99 -0.59 -0.65 14.45
CA TYR A 99 0.83 -0.93 14.38
C TYR A 99 1.10 -2.29 13.75
N VAL A 100 1.96 -2.32 12.73
CA VAL A 100 2.29 -3.55 12.02
C VAL A 100 3.25 -4.42 12.84
N GLY A 101 4.01 -3.84 13.78
CA GLY A 101 5.09 -4.51 14.50
C GLY A 101 6.47 -4.15 13.94
N ASP A 102 7.52 -4.44 14.70
CA ASP A 102 8.90 -4.14 14.31
C ASP A 102 9.38 -5.08 13.18
N PRO A 103 10.23 -4.60 12.25
CA PRO A 103 10.89 -5.48 11.30
C PRO A 103 11.78 -6.50 12.03
N ALA A 104 11.73 -7.76 11.59
CA ALA A 104 12.58 -8.83 12.09
C ALA A 104 13.29 -9.53 10.93
N GLN A 105 14.49 -10.03 11.18
CA GLN A 105 15.31 -10.77 10.20
C GLN A 105 14.48 -11.86 9.52
N GLY A 106 14.35 -11.78 8.19
CA GLY A 106 13.62 -12.76 7.38
C GLY A 106 12.09 -12.64 7.42
N GLY A 107 11.53 -11.61 8.04
CA GLY A 107 10.08 -11.39 8.11
C GLY A 107 9.51 -10.59 6.93
N GLN A 108 8.21 -10.76 6.65
CA GLN A 108 7.51 -10.07 5.56
C GLN A 108 7.63 -8.54 5.66
N ARG A 109 7.67 -7.99 6.88
CA ARG A 109 7.89 -6.56 7.12
C ARG A 109 9.17 -6.01 6.49
N MET A 110 10.25 -6.80 6.40
CA MET A 110 11.47 -6.36 5.72
C MET A 110 11.27 -6.19 4.20
N VAL A 111 10.45 -7.05 3.58
CA VAL A 111 10.10 -6.93 2.17
C VAL A 111 9.31 -5.65 1.95
N GLU A 112 8.37 -5.37 2.85
CA GLU A 112 7.52 -4.18 2.74
C GLU A 112 8.28 -2.89 3.10
N ALA A 113 9.34 -2.95 3.92
CA ALA A 113 10.23 -1.83 4.14
C ALA A 113 10.89 -1.32 2.85
N ALA A 114 11.18 -2.21 1.90
CA ALA A 114 11.68 -1.81 0.59
C ALA A 114 10.62 -1.03 -0.21
N ALA A 115 9.35 -1.43 -0.15
CA ALA A 115 8.25 -0.73 -0.82
C ALA A 115 8.00 0.66 -0.18
N VAL A 116 8.05 0.76 1.14
CA VAL A 116 7.97 2.04 1.87
C VAL A 116 9.12 2.95 1.48
N GLY A 117 10.36 2.46 1.54
CA GLY A 117 11.55 3.22 1.16
C GLY A 117 11.51 3.69 -0.30
N TRP A 118 11.03 2.83 -1.21
CA TRP A 118 10.80 3.18 -2.62
C TRP A 118 9.81 4.34 -2.79
N GLY A 119 8.66 4.25 -2.12
CA GLY A 119 7.65 5.31 -2.14
C GLY A 119 8.19 6.63 -1.61
N LEU A 120 8.87 6.60 -0.46
CA LEU A 120 9.47 7.80 0.16
C LEU A 120 10.54 8.43 -0.73
N ALA A 121 11.34 7.62 -1.43
CA ALA A 121 12.39 8.10 -2.31
C ALA A 121 11.87 8.76 -3.60
N LEU A 122 10.76 8.26 -4.16
CA LEU A 122 10.22 8.74 -5.44
C LEU A 122 9.10 9.77 -5.33
N ALA A 123 8.33 9.75 -4.24
CA ALA A 123 7.21 10.67 -4.01
C ALA A 123 7.26 11.30 -2.61
N PRO A 124 8.40 11.90 -2.19
CA PRO A 124 8.55 12.48 -0.86
C PRO A 124 7.53 13.59 -0.58
N GLU A 125 7.14 14.38 -1.58
CA GLU A 125 6.14 15.44 -1.46
C GLU A 125 4.73 14.90 -1.18
N ARG A 126 4.48 13.61 -1.44
CA ARG A 126 3.19 12.95 -1.20
C ARG A 126 3.18 12.18 0.11
N LEU A 127 4.26 11.47 0.40
CA LEU A 127 4.34 10.54 1.52
C LEU A 127 5.09 11.09 2.73
N TRP A 128 6.19 11.80 2.53
CA TRP A 128 7.06 12.27 3.63
C TRP A 128 6.72 13.69 4.09
N GLU A 129 6.73 14.66 3.18
CA GLU A 129 6.61 16.07 3.53
C GLU A 129 5.33 16.43 4.29
N PRO A 130 4.15 15.87 3.93
CA PRO A 130 2.91 16.18 4.64
C PRO A 130 2.81 15.56 6.05
N LEU A 131 3.73 14.68 6.44
CA LEU A 131 3.71 14.06 7.77
C LEU A 131 4.06 15.06 8.87
N GLY A 132 3.35 14.95 10.00
CA GLY A 132 3.73 15.64 11.23
C GLY A 132 5.00 15.07 11.87
N PRO A 133 5.64 15.80 12.80
CA PRO A 133 6.92 15.41 13.39
C PRO A 133 6.93 13.99 13.99
N LYS A 134 5.93 13.65 14.81
CA LYS A 134 5.81 12.30 15.41
C LYS A 134 5.81 11.19 14.36
N ALA A 135 5.06 11.38 13.27
CA ALA A 135 4.97 10.37 12.21
C ALA A 135 6.30 10.24 11.44
N LYS A 136 7.00 11.35 11.19
CA LYS A 136 8.35 11.33 10.59
C LYS A 136 9.33 10.54 11.46
N ASP A 137 9.32 10.78 12.77
CA ASP A 137 10.18 10.07 13.73
C ASP A 137 9.86 8.57 13.75
N ASN A 138 8.57 8.21 13.81
CA ASN A 138 8.12 6.81 13.79
C ASN A 138 8.52 6.09 12.50
N VAL A 139 8.29 6.70 11.33
CA VAL A 139 8.66 6.14 10.02
C VAL A 139 10.19 5.94 9.95
N ALA A 140 10.97 6.93 10.37
CA ALA A 140 12.43 6.84 10.36
C ALA A 140 12.94 5.75 11.31
N ALA A 141 12.38 5.66 12.52
CA ALA A 141 12.72 4.64 13.49
C ALA A 141 12.39 3.23 12.99
N TRP A 142 11.24 3.05 12.33
CA TRP A 142 10.83 1.74 11.80
C TRP A 142 11.69 1.27 10.61
N LEU A 143 12.26 2.20 9.83
CA LEU A 143 13.13 1.89 8.69
C LEU A 143 14.63 1.73 9.05
N SER A 144 15.01 2.00 10.30
CA SER A 144 16.41 1.97 10.78
C SER A 144 16.76 0.66 11.48
#